data_AF-A0A7Y3B4C3-F1
#
_entry.id   AF-A0A7Y3B4C3-F1
#
_cell.length_a   1.000
_cell.length_b   1.000
_cell.length_c   1.000
_cell.angle_alpha   90.00
_cell.angle_beta   90.00
_cell.angle_gamma   90.00
#
_symmetry.space_group_name_H-M   'P 1'
#
loop_
_entity.id
_entity.type
_entity.pdbx_description
1 polymer ?
#
loop_
_entity_poly.entity_id
_entity_poly.type
_entity_poly.pdbx_seq_one_letter_code
_entity_poly.pdbx_strand_id
1 'polypeptide(L)'
;MTAIGTGGKRYARAFIEDEGVPFPVLLDEDGAAADIVGTKTLGVGTMLKPSAYVAGLRSVARGHRQHKTGRRPTQLGATLVIGPGNQLLYEDYEDHAGDHADIDDVLAALP
;
A
#
# COMPACT_ATOMS: atom_id res chain seq x y z
N MET A 1 3.37 -2.15 -14.28
CA MET A 1 3.01 -1.95 -12.86
C MET A 1 1.56 -1.49 -12.79
N THR A 2 0.83 -1.84 -11.74
CA THR A 2 -0.53 -1.40 -11.45
C THR A 2 -0.66 -1.24 -9.94
N ALA A 3 -1.26 -0.15 -9.46
CA ALA A 3 -1.58 0.00 -8.04
C ALA A 3 -3.06 -0.35 -7.80
N ILE A 4 -3.35 -1.03 -6.69
CA ILE A 4 -4.71 -1.37 -6.27
C ILE A 4 -4.91 -0.80 -4.87
N GLY A 5 -5.86 0.11 -4.70
CA GLY A 5 -6.12 0.78 -3.43
C GLY A 5 -7.52 0.55 -2.91
N THR A 6 -7.66 0.38 -1.60
CA THR A 6 -8.97 0.25 -0.91
C THR A 6 -9.63 1.59 -0.60
N GLY A 7 -8.96 2.69 -0.93
CA GLY A 7 -9.53 4.04 -0.88
C GLY A 7 -10.50 4.28 -2.03
N GLY A 8 -11.49 5.15 -1.84
CA GLY A 8 -12.43 5.51 -2.90
C GLY A 8 -11.83 6.43 -3.99
N LYS A 9 -12.59 6.61 -5.09
CA LYS A 9 -12.23 7.42 -6.28
C LYS A 9 -11.48 8.72 -6.01
N ARG A 10 -11.89 9.49 -5.00
CA ARG A 10 -11.26 10.77 -4.64
C ARG A 10 -9.78 10.61 -4.28
N TYR A 11 -9.43 9.58 -3.52
CA TYR A 11 -8.06 9.34 -3.07
C TYR A 11 -7.19 8.83 -4.21
N ALA A 12 -7.72 7.94 -5.06
CA ALA A 12 -7.00 7.50 -6.25
C ALA A 12 -6.72 8.66 -7.21
N ARG A 13 -7.69 9.56 -7.44
CA ARG A 13 -7.46 10.74 -8.27
C ARG A 13 -6.37 11.63 -7.70
N ALA A 14 -6.42 11.92 -6.39
CA ALA A 14 -5.38 12.71 -5.73
C ALA A 14 -4.00 12.04 -5.86
N PHE A 15 -3.90 10.73 -5.64
CA PHE A 15 -2.65 9.98 -5.83
C PHE A 15 -2.11 10.09 -7.27
N ILE A 16 -2.98 9.99 -8.27
CA ILE A 16 -2.56 10.15 -9.68
C ILE A 16 -2.06 11.57 -9.96
N GLU A 17 -2.80 12.58 -9.50
CA GLU A 17 -2.49 14.00 -9.72
C GLU A 17 -1.23 14.44 -8.98
N ASP A 18 -1.06 14.02 -7.72
CA ASP A 18 0.02 14.45 -6.84
C ASP A 18 1.34 13.72 -7.15
N GLU A 19 1.29 12.41 -7.44
CA GLU A 19 2.49 11.58 -7.67
C GLU A 19 2.82 11.39 -9.16
N GLY A 20 1.93 11.82 -10.08
CA GLY A 20 2.19 11.77 -11.52
C GLY A 20 2.43 10.37 -12.08
N VAL A 21 1.79 9.34 -11.50
CA VAL A 21 2.12 7.95 -11.81
C VAL A 21 1.77 7.57 -13.26
N PRO A 22 2.66 6.89 -14.00
CA PRO A 22 2.44 6.51 -15.40
C PRO A 22 1.69 5.17 -15.56
N PHE A 23 1.08 4.67 -14.49
CA PHE A 23 0.47 3.34 -14.45
C PHE A 23 -0.99 3.39 -13.98
N PRO A 24 -1.79 2.34 -14.31
CA PRO A 24 -3.17 2.26 -13.84
C PRO A 24 -3.28 2.19 -12.32
N VAL A 25 -4.30 2.86 -11.78
CA VAL A 25 -4.69 2.79 -10.37
C VAL A 25 -6.11 2.24 -10.31
N LEU A 26 -6.25 1.05 -9.74
CA LEU A 26 -7.53 0.33 -9.59
C LEU A 26 -8.09 0.52 -8.18
N LEU A 27 -9.41 0.47 -8.08
CA LEU A 27 -10.14 0.64 -6.82
C LEU A 27 -10.65 -0.72 -6.33
N ASP A 28 -10.26 -1.07 -5.11
CA ASP A 28 -10.75 -2.22 -4.35
C ASP A 28 -11.54 -1.73 -3.13
N GLU A 29 -12.59 -0.94 -3.37
CA GLU A 29 -13.32 -0.23 -2.29
C GLU A 29 -13.93 -1.19 -1.25
N ASP A 30 -14.24 -2.42 -1.68
CA ASP A 30 -14.78 -3.48 -0.81
C ASP A 30 -13.67 -4.35 -0.19
N GLY A 31 -12.41 -4.23 -0.61
CA GLY A 31 -11.27 -4.97 -0.09
C GLY A 31 -11.17 -6.42 -0.58
N ALA A 32 -11.89 -6.80 -1.63
CA ALA A 32 -11.92 -8.16 -2.13
C ALA A 32 -10.56 -8.61 -2.67
N ALA A 33 -9.84 -7.73 -3.37
CA ALA A 33 -8.49 -8.04 -3.84
C ALA A 33 -7.51 -8.13 -2.67
N ALA A 34 -7.59 -7.20 -1.72
CA ALA A 34 -6.78 -7.21 -0.50
C ALA A 34 -6.99 -8.49 0.32
N ASP A 35 -8.23 -8.97 0.43
CA ASP A 35 -8.60 -10.20 1.13
C ASP A 35 -8.11 -11.46 0.37
N ILE A 36 -8.22 -11.49 -0.98
CA ILE A 36 -7.69 -12.59 -1.82
C ILE A 36 -6.18 -12.71 -1.70
N VAL A 37 -5.48 -11.58 -1.72
CA VAL A 37 -4.02 -11.52 -1.57
C VAL A 37 -3.59 -11.88 -0.14
N GLY A 38 -4.49 -11.79 0.85
CA GLY A 38 -4.14 -12.10 2.24
C GLY A 38 -3.34 -10.99 2.91
N THR A 39 -3.53 -9.73 2.48
CA THR A 39 -2.87 -8.58 3.09
C THR A 39 -3.21 -8.45 4.57
N LYS A 40 -2.21 -8.11 5.39
CA LYS A 40 -2.37 -7.98 6.84
C LYS A 40 -3.23 -6.76 7.19
N THR A 41 -3.91 -6.82 8.32
CA THR A 41 -4.48 -5.65 8.98
C THR A 41 -3.70 -5.35 10.24
N LEU A 42 -3.43 -4.08 10.52
CA LEU A 42 -2.88 -3.67 11.81
C LEU A 42 -3.83 -4.12 12.93
N GLY A 43 -3.37 -5.03 13.80
CA GLY A 43 -4.11 -5.48 14.96
C GLY A 43 -4.17 -4.43 16.06
N VAL A 44 -5.13 -4.57 16.97
CA VAL A 44 -5.33 -3.67 18.13
C VAL A 44 -4.07 -3.58 19.03
N GLY A 45 -3.18 -4.57 18.97
CA GLY A 45 -1.92 -4.62 19.73
C GLY A 45 -0.67 -4.05 19.03
N THR A 46 -0.70 -3.76 17.72
CA THR A 46 0.47 -3.22 16.98
C THR A 46 0.51 -1.68 16.95
N MET A 47 -0.45 -1.01 17.58
CA MET A 47 -0.44 0.46 17.80
C MET A 47 0.62 0.94 18.82
N LEU A 48 1.40 0.04 19.43
CA LEU A 48 2.36 0.35 20.51
C LEU A 48 3.84 0.31 20.07
N LYS A 49 4.18 0.78 18.87
CA LYS A 49 5.57 1.24 18.59
C LYS A 49 5.59 2.77 18.53
N PRO A 50 6.01 3.46 19.62
CA PRO A 50 6.06 4.92 19.68
C PRO A 50 6.86 5.57 18.54
N SER A 51 7.83 4.85 17.96
CA SER A 51 8.62 5.30 16.83
C SER A 51 7.82 5.48 15.54
N ALA A 52 6.78 4.67 15.30
CA ALA A 52 5.90 4.80 14.13
C ALA A 52 4.99 6.03 14.24
N TYR A 53 4.57 6.39 15.46
CA TYR A 53 3.83 7.62 15.73
C TYR A 53 4.69 8.86 15.49
N VAL A 54 5.97 8.81 15.89
CA VAL A 54 6.92 9.90 15.67
C VAL A 54 7.28 10.05 14.19
N ALA A 55 7.41 8.95 13.43
CA ALA A 55 7.65 9.00 11.99
C ALA A 55 6.42 9.52 11.21
N GLY A 56 5.21 9.08 11.57
CA GLY A 56 3.95 9.57 11.01
C GLY A 56 3.68 11.05 11.36
N LEU A 57 4.02 11.51 12.56
CA LEU A 57 3.95 12.94 12.91
C LEU A 57 5.01 13.78 12.18
N ARG A 58 6.18 13.19 11.88
CA ARG A 58 7.26 13.87 11.16
C ARG A 58 6.95 14.01 9.66
N SER A 59 6.15 13.12 9.06
CA SER A 59 5.64 13.29 7.70
C SER A 59 4.52 14.35 7.63
N VAL A 60 3.67 14.45 8.66
CA VAL A 60 2.69 15.54 8.81
C VAL A 60 3.36 16.91 8.96
N ALA A 61 4.52 16.98 9.65
CA ALA A 61 5.31 18.20 9.76
C ALA A 61 5.97 18.65 8.44
N ARG A 62 6.08 17.75 7.44
CA ARG A 62 6.57 18.07 6.08
C ARG A 62 5.47 18.40 5.08
N GLY A 63 4.22 18.54 5.54
CA GLY A 63 3.08 18.96 4.70
C GLY A 63 2.27 17.82 4.09
N HIS A 64 2.67 16.56 4.27
CA HIS A 64 1.85 15.41 3.88
C HIS A 64 0.74 15.18 4.91
N ARG A 65 -0.33 15.97 4.80
CA ARG A 65 -1.56 15.75 5.58
C ARG A 65 -2.37 14.65 4.91
N GLN A 66 -2.45 13.48 5.56
CA GLN A 66 -3.50 12.51 5.25
C GLN A 66 -4.85 13.15 5.59
N HIS A 67 -5.46 13.82 4.61
CA HIS A 67 -6.55 14.75 4.86
C HIS A 67 -7.85 14.06 5.32
N LYS A 68 -8.00 12.74 5.06
CA LYS A 68 -9.08 11.87 5.57
C LYS A 68 -8.66 10.40 5.47
N THR A 69 -9.03 9.58 6.44
CA THR A 69 -8.85 8.13 6.42
C THR A 69 -9.92 7.47 5.53
N GLY A 70 -9.50 6.52 4.68
CA GLY A 70 -10.40 5.69 3.88
C GLY A 70 -11.18 4.69 4.74
N ARG A 71 -12.05 3.89 4.11
CA ARG A 71 -12.93 2.91 4.80
C ARG A 71 -12.14 1.80 5.53
N ARG A 72 -10.92 1.51 5.08
CA ARG A 72 -10.01 0.48 5.63
C ARG A 72 -8.64 1.08 6.01
N PRO A 73 -8.56 1.95 7.03
CA PRO A 73 -7.33 2.70 7.34
C PRO A 73 -6.23 1.85 8.01
N THR A 74 -6.56 0.63 8.43
CA THR A 74 -5.64 -0.32 9.06
C THR A 74 -5.15 -1.39 8.09
N GLN A 75 -5.57 -1.35 6.82
CA GLN A 75 -5.11 -2.27 5.79
C GLN A 75 -3.64 -2.00 5.48
N LEU A 76 -2.80 -3.04 5.53
CA LEU A 76 -1.42 -3.00 5.07
C LEU A 76 -1.31 -3.41 3.60
N GLY A 77 -0.24 -2.99 2.95
CA GLY A 77 0.03 -3.29 1.55
C GLY A 77 0.69 -4.64 1.32
N ALA A 78 0.86 -4.95 0.04
CA ALA A 78 1.73 -6.01 -0.44
C ALA A 78 2.26 -5.62 -1.83
N THR A 79 3.46 -6.11 -2.17
CA THR A 79 4.04 -6.01 -3.50
C THR A 79 4.10 -7.40 -4.12
N LEU A 80 3.51 -7.55 -5.30
CA LEU A 80 3.45 -8.83 -6.01
C LEU A 80 4.05 -8.68 -7.41
N VAL A 81 4.84 -9.67 -7.84
CA VAL A 81 5.22 -9.84 -9.26
C VAL A 81 4.52 -11.08 -9.79
N ILE A 82 3.65 -10.87 -10.77
CA ILE A 82 2.89 -11.94 -11.43
C ILE A 82 3.42 -12.09 -12.86
N GLY A 83 4.04 -13.23 -13.14
CA GLY A 83 4.57 -13.61 -14.44
C GLY A 83 3.53 -14.23 -15.38
N PRO A 84 3.94 -14.59 -16.61
CA PRO A 84 3.07 -15.25 -17.58
C PRO A 84 2.42 -16.53 -17.01
N GLY A 85 1.17 -16.79 -17.41
CA GLY A 85 0.44 -17.96 -16.94
C GLY A 85 -0.05 -17.87 -15.49
N ASN A 86 -0.20 -16.65 -14.95
CA ASN A 86 -0.61 -16.38 -13.56
C ASN A 86 0.36 -16.95 -12.51
N GLN A 87 1.65 -17.00 -12.84
CA GLN A 87 2.67 -17.45 -11.90
C GLN A 87 3.02 -16.33 -10.93
N LEU A 88 2.90 -16.57 -9.62
CA LEU A 88 3.45 -15.66 -8.61
C LEU A 88 4.97 -15.85 -8.56
N LEU A 89 5.72 -14.82 -8.95
CA LEU A 89 7.19 -14.82 -8.99
C LEU A 89 7.81 -14.18 -7.74
N TYR A 90 7.10 -13.23 -7.14
CA TYR A 90 7.52 -12.55 -5.92
C TYR A 90 6.29 -12.08 -5.13
N GLU A 91 6.38 -12.16 -3.82
CA GLU A 91 5.44 -11.56 -2.89
C GLU A 91 6.18 -11.00 -1.68
N ASP A 92 5.80 -9.79 -1.28
CA ASP A 92 6.24 -9.16 -0.04
C ASP A 92 5.05 -8.46 0.61
N TYR A 93 4.88 -8.67 1.91
CA TYR A 93 3.74 -8.19 2.68
C TYR A 93 4.23 -7.26 3.78
N GLU A 94 3.72 -6.03 3.77
CA GLU A 94 4.11 -5.03 4.77
C GLU A 94 3.77 -5.51 6.19
N ASP A 95 4.71 -5.35 7.12
CA ASP A 95 4.50 -5.66 8.55
C ASP A 95 3.96 -4.46 9.34
N HIS A 96 4.23 -3.24 8.87
CA HIS A 96 3.74 -2.01 9.47
C HIS A 96 3.59 -0.89 8.44
N ALA A 97 2.90 0.19 8.82
CA ALA A 97 2.77 1.35 7.95
C ALA A 97 4.16 1.92 7.56
N GLY A 98 4.37 2.11 6.26
CA GLY A 98 5.63 2.62 5.70
C GLY A 98 6.74 1.57 5.57
N ASP A 99 6.47 0.31 5.93
CA ASP A 99 7.25 -0.82 5.46
C ASP A 99 6.92 -1.06 3.99
N HIS A 100 7.90 -1.23 3.13
CA HIS A 100 7.69 -1.41 1.69
C HIS A 100 8.75 -2.38 1.15
N ALA A 101 8.37 -3.18 0.15
CA ALA A 101 9.28 -4.09 -0.53
C ALA A 101 10.52 -3.37 -1.07
N ASP A 102 11.68 -4.03 -0.97
CA ASP A 102 12.90 -3.54 -1.58
C ASP A 102 12.77 -3.55 -3.11
N ILE A 103 13.04 -2.40 -3.72
CA ILE A 103 12.87 -2.24 -5.17
C ILE A 103 13.86 -3.10 -5.96
N ASP A 104 15.07 -3.33 -5.45
CA ASP A 104 16.07 -4.14 -6.14
C ASP A 104 15.65 -5.62 -6.16
N ASP A 105 15.04 -6.11 -5.08
CA ASP A 105 14.47 -7.46 -5.00
C ASP A 105 13.30 -7.64 -5.97
N VAL A 106 12.41 -6.64 -6.05
CA VAL A 106 11.28 -6.63 -6.99
C VAL A 106 11.77 -6.67 -8.44
N LEU A 107 12.77 -5.86 -8.78
CA LEU A 107 13.33 -5.82 -10.13
C LEU A 107 14.05 -7.11 -10.49
N ALA A 108 14.74 -7.75 -9.54
CA ALA A 108 15.40 -9.04 -9.75
C ALA A 108 14.42 -10.19 -10.01
N ALA A 109 13.16 -10.07 -9.56
CA ALA A 109 12.11 -11.05 -9.80
C ALA A 109 11.36 -10.88 -11.13
N LEU A 110 11.64 -9.81 -11.89
CA LEU A 110 11.01 -9.60 -13.19
C LEU A 110 11.57 -10.58 -14.24
N PRO A 111 10.69 -11.16 -15.10
CA PRO A 111 11.10 -12.07 -16.16
C PRO A 111 11.81 -11.38 -17.35
#